data_AF-A0A519TEQ5-F1
#
_entry.id   AF-A0A519TEQ5-F1
#
_cell.length_a   1.000
_cell.length_b   1.000
_cell.length_c   1.000
_cell.angle_alpha   90.00
_cell.angle_beta   90.00
_cell.angle_gamma   90.00
#
_symmetry.space_group_name_H-M   'P 1'
#
loop_
_entity.id
_entity.type
_entity.pdbx_description
1 polymer ?
#
loop_
_entity_poly.entity_id
_entity_poly.type
_entity_poly.pdbx_seq_one_letter_code
_entity_poly.pdbx_strand_id
1 'polypeptide(L)'
;VEIGQHDHKFSLGGFAPDFTQSTFWVVLLYGFFINLNNFGVDQNYVQRYHTATSARQAAKSIWLCVQVYLPASLLFFVIGSALYAYYQVHPELIEAVKLKVAAERLPLSATAAQVAQAAAQLQPADYGDKVMPHFIVTKVPPGFVGLLVSAILSAAMSTISSGMNASATVFTADIYERYFRPGLDMRKTLRVLHIGTVVVGLLGMGTGIAMIGVKSVLDVWWELSGIFAAGMLGLFLLAVVSRQTRNHEALLATMIGVLVILWMTFSPSLPASLAMFRNPLHKSMIIVVGTLTIFLLGLLLTRFRQRRAGAPATAPAAFKQTVY
;
A
#
# COMPACT_ATOMS: atom_id res chain seq x y z
N VAL A 1 23.16 -16.45 -11.07
CA VAL A 1 22.19 -16.25 -12.17
C VAL A 1 21.49 -17.56 -12.51
N GLU A 2 22.24 -18.64 -12.70
CA GLU A 2 21.72 -19.99 -12.99
C GLU A 2 20.62 -20.45 -12.03
N ILE A 3 20.83 -20.38 -10.70
CA ILE A 3 19.80 -20.72 -9.69
C ILE A 3 18.50 -19.94 -9.93
N GLY A 4 18.60 -18.62 -10.15
CA GLY A 4 17.42 -17.78 -10.39
C GLY A 4 16.71 -18.06 -11.73
N GLN A 5 17.44 -18.54 -12.74
CA GLN A 5 16.84 -18.95 -14.02
C GLN A 5 16.15 -20.31 -13.90
N HIS A 6 16.81 -21.28 -13.25
CA HIS A 6 16.27 -22.61 -12.97
C HIS A 6 14.96 -22.52 -12.18
N ASP A 7 14.92 -21.67 -11.16
CA ASP A 7 13.74 -21.52 -10.29
C ASP A 7 12.74 -20.46 -10.80
N HIS A 8 12.89 -20.01 -12.04
CA HIS A 8 12.04 -18.99 -12.68
C HIS A 8 11.85 -17.70 -11.86
N LYS A 9 12.83 -17.33 -11.03
CA LYS A 9 12.76 -16.16 -10.15
C LYS A 9 12.72 -14.83 -10.91
N PHE A 10 13.29 -14.79 -12.11
CA PHE A 10 13.27 -13.62 -13.00
C PHE A 10 12.01 -13.56 -13.88
N SER A 11 11.09 -14.51 -13.72
CA SER A 11 9.82 -14.50 -14.45
C SER A 11 8.98 -13.28 -14.08
N LEU A 12 8.37 -12.65 -15.08
CA LEU A 12 7.38 -11.59 -14.89
C LEU A 12 5.97 -12.15 -14.64
N GLY A 13 5.85 -13.47 -14.47
CA GLY A 13 4.59 -14.19 -14.38
C GLY A 13 4.00 -14.53 -15.75
N GLY A 14 2.79 -15.11 -15.73
CA GLY A 14 2.06 -15.39 -16.96
C GLY A 14 1.62 -14.10 -17.66
N PHE A 15 1.69 -14.09 -19.00
CA PHE A 15 1.17 -13.00 -19.85
C PHE A 15 -0.27 -13.23 -20.30
N ALA A 16 -0.87 -14.37 -19.95
CA ALA A 16 -2.30 -14.61 -20.17
C ALA A 16 -3.13 -13.59 -19.37
N PRO A 17 -4.27 -13.12 -19.89
CA PRO A 17 -5.17 -12.19 -19.20
C PRO A 17 -5.98 -12.91 -18.12
N ASP A 18 -5.28 -13.53 -17.17
CA ASP A 18 -5.85 -14.14 -15.97
C ASP A 18 -5.67 -13.20 -14.77
N PHE A 19 -6.79 -12.76 -14.21
CA PHE A 19 -6.85 -11.84 -13.07
C PHE A 19 -7.06 -12.55 -11.73
N THR A 20 -7.09 -13.89 -11.72
CA THR A 20 -7.27 -14.71 -10.51
C THR A 20 -5.94 -15.03 -9.82
N GLN A 21 -4.84 -14.96 -10.57
CA GLN A 21 -3.48 -15.21 -10.10
C GLN A 21 -2.58 -13.98 -10.25
N SER A 22 -1.38 -14.03 -9.67
CA SER A 22 -0.37 -12.96 -9.78
C SER A 22 0.31 -12.98 -11.15
N THR A 23 -0.42 -12.61 -12.21
CA THR A 23 0.08 -12.46 -13.58
C THR A 23 0.72 -11.10 -13.81
N PHE A 24 1.41 -10.95 -14.94
CA PHE A 24 1.98 -9.66 -15.38
C PHE A 24 0.92 -8.54 -15.36
N TRP A 25 -0.30 -8.84 -15.85
CA TRP A 25 -1.39 -7.87 -15.94
C TRP A 25 -1.93 -7.44 -14.58
N VAL A 26 -2.07 -8.36 -13.63
CA VAL A 26 -2.51 -8.04 -12.27
C VAL A 26 -1.50 -7.12 -11.58
N VAL A 27 -0.21 -7.44 -11.69
CA VAL A 27 0.86 -6.62 -11.09
C VAL A 27 0.95 -5.25 -11.76
N LEU A 28 0.84 -5.19 -13.09
CA LEU A 28 0.86 -3.93 -13.85
C LEU A 28 -0.32 -3.02 -13.48
N LEU A 29 -1.54 -3.56 -13.44
CA LEU A 29 -2.72 -2.79 -13.08
C LEU A 29 -2.67 -2.31 -11.63
N TYR A 30 -2.30 -3.18 -10.70
CA TYR A 30 -2.07 -2.78 -9.31
C TYR A 30 -1.05 -1.64 -9.23
N GLY A 31 0.13 -1.83 -9.87
CA GLY A 31 1.20 -0.85 -9.93
C GLY A 31 0.74 0.49 -10.50
N PHE A 32 -0.05 0.48 -11.59
CA PHE A 32 -0.60 1.69 -12.18
C PHE A 32 -1.53 2.44 -11.21
N PHE A 33 -2.54 1.77 -10.65
CA PHE A 33 -3.52 2.41 -9.77
C PHE A 33 -2.91 2.87 -8.44
N ILE A 34 -2.00 2.08 -7.84
CA ILE A 34 -1.37 2.47 -6.57
C ILE A 34 -0.44 3.66 -6.76
N ASN A 35 0.32 3.73 -7.86
CA ASN A 35 1.16 4.89 -8.14
C ASN A 35 0.30 6.11 -8.48
N LEU A 36 -0.83 5.95 -9.18
CA LEU A 36 -1.76 7.04 -9.43
C LEU A 36 -2.34 7.60 -8.12
N ASN A 37 -2.67 6.74 -7.16
CA ASN A 37 -3.07 7.16 -5.81
C ASN A 37 -1.94 7.88 -5.09
N ASN A 38 -0.75 7.28 -5.03
CA ASN A 38 0.39 7.83 -4.29
C ASN A 38 0.79 9.21 -4.84
N PHE A 39 0.93 9.37 -6.15
CA PHE A 39 1.38 10.65 -6.72
C PHE A 39 0.25 11.66 -6.90
N GLY A 40 -1.01 11.23 -6.96
CA GLY A 40 -2.15 12.10 -7.27
C GLY A 40 -3.01 12.52 -6.08
N VAL A 41 -3.14 11.66 -5.07
CA VAL A 41 -4.15 11.81 -4.00
C VAL A 41 -3.54 11.72 -2.59
N ASP A 42 -2.46 10.95 -2.42
CA ASP A 42 -1.83 10.77 -1.11
C ASP A 42 -1.27 12.08 -0.56
N GLN A 43 -1.73 12.44 0.63
CA GLN A 43 -1.38 13.68 1.30
C GLN A 43 0.14 13.82 1.53
N ASN A 44 0.86 12.72 1.78
CA ASN A 44 2.31 12.77 1.98
C ASN A 44 3.04 13.29 0.72
N TYR A 45 2.54 12.95 -0.47
CA TYR A 45 3.10 13.42 -1.73
C TYR A 45 2.58 14.82 -2.09
N VAL A 46 1.28 15.05 -1.96
CA VAL A 46 0.65 16.34 -2.29
C VAL A 46 1.26 17.48 -1.48
N GLN A 47 1.52 17.27 -0.18
CA GLN A 47 2.20 18.26 0.66
C GLN A 47 3.57 18.65 0.13
N ARG A 48 4.35 17.71 -0.41
CA ARG A 48 5.67 18.00 -0.98
C ARG A 48 5.56 18.86 -2.22
N TYR A 49 4.52 18.70 -3.03
CA TYR A 49 4.33 19.57 -4.21
C TYR A 49 4.05 21.01 -3.82
N HIS A 50 3.32 21.26 -2.73
CA HIS A 50 3.05 22.61 -2.24
C HIS A 50 4.28 23.32 -1.65
N THR A 51 5.33 22.58 -1.30
CA THR A 51 6.62 23.18 -0.92
C THR A 51 7.46 23.63 -2.11
N ALA A 52 7.10 23.21 -3.34
CA ALA A 52 7.80 23.64 -4.54
C ALA A 52 7.42 25.07 -4.93
N THR A 53 8.39 25.85 -5.40
CA THR A 53 8.18 27.26 -5.78
C THR A 53 7.36 27.44 -7.06
N SER A 54 7.18 26.38 -7.85
CA SER A 54 6.39 26.41 -9.08
C SER A 54 5.90 25.02 -9.48
N ALA A 55 4.82 24.96 -10.26
CA ALA A 55 4.31 23.71 -10.83
C ALA A 55 5.36 22.96 -11.66
N ARG A 56 6.25 23.69 -12.36
CA ARG A 56 7.36 23.08 -13.12
C ARG A 56 8.37 22.41 -12.17
N GLN A 57 8.65 23.00 -11.01
CA GLN A 57 9.54 22.39 -10.03
C GLN A 57 8.90 21.18 -9.34
N ALA A 58 7.60 21.23 -9.04
CA ALA A 58 6.86 20.07 -8.55
C ALA A 58 6.86 18.92 -9.58
N ALA A 59 6.65 19.21 -10.87
CA ALA A 59 6.74 18.19 -11.92
C ALA A 59 8.15 17.58 -12.03
N LYS A 60 9.20 18.40 -11.92
CA LYS A 60 10.59 17.93 -11.91
C LYS A 60 10.89 17.03 -10.71
N SER A 61 10.33 17.30 -9.52
CA SER A 61 10.56 16.44 -8.36
C SER A 61 9.94 15.04 -8.53
N ILE A 62 8.80 14.94 -9.22
CA ILE A 62 8.20 13.65 -9.60
C ILE A 62 9.15 12.87 -10.53
N TRP A 63 9.68 13.50 -11.57
CA TRP A 63 10.61 12.84 -12.49
C TRP A 63 11.92 12.40 -11.81
N LEU A 64 12.45 13.22 -10.90
CA LEU A 64 13.59 12.83 -10.07
C LEU A 64 13.26 11.60 -9.22
N CYS A 65 12.06 11.55 -8.62
CA CYS A 65 11.60 10.39 -7.88
C CYS A 65 11.59 9.13 -8.75
N VAL A 66 11.01 9.20 -9.95
CA VAL A 66 10.99 8.08 -10.91
C VAL A 66 12.41 7.63 -11.28
N GLN A 67 13.29 8.58 -11.56
CA GLN A 67 14.68 8.30 -11.93
C GLN A 67 15.47 7.60 -10.83
N VAL A 68 15.22 7.93 -9.55
CA VAL A 68 15.86 7.29 -8.40
C VAL A 68 15.18 5.97 -8.04
N TYR A 69 13.86 5.89 -8.20
CA TYR A 69 13.07 4.72 -7.83
C TYR A 69 13.44 3.47 -8.63
N LEU A 70 13.63 3.61 -9.94
CA LEU A 70 13.97 2.48 -10.81
C LEU A 70 15.31 1.79 -10.43
N PRO A 71 16.46 2.50 -10.33
CA PRO A 71 17.72 1.88 -9.94
C PRO A 71 17.70 1.38 -8.49
N ALA A 72 17.02 2.08 -7.57
CA ALA A 72 16.88 1.60 -6.20
C ALA A 72 16.09 0.28 -6.15
N SER A 73 14.97 0.19 -6.88
CA SER A 73 14.16 -1.02 -6.97
C SER A 73 14.94 -2.18 -7.60
N LEU A 74 15.70 -1.90 -8.65
CA LEU A 74 16.59 -2.89 -9.28
C LEU A 74 17.67 -3.39 -8.30
N LEU A 75 18.26 -2.49 -7.52
CA LEU A 75 19.24 -2.85 -6.50
C LEU A 75 18.63 -3.79 -5.45
N PHE A 76 17.45 -3.46 -4.90
CA PHE A 76 16.76 -4.33 -3.94
C PHE A 76 16.38 -5.68 -4.55
N PHE A 77 15.95 -5.70 -5.82
CA PHE A 77 15.65 -6.94 -6.54
C PHE A 77 16.90 -7.83 -6.70
N VAL A 78 18.03 -7.23 -7.06
CA VAL A 78 19.32 -7.94 -7.19
C VAL A 78 19.77 -8.48 -5.84
N ILE A 79 19.68 -7.69 -4.76
CA ILE A 79 20.00 -8.13 -3.40
C ILE A 79 19.11 -9.31 -2.99
N GLY A 80 17.80 -9.22 -3.19
CA GLY A 80 16.87 -10.31 -2.86
C GLY A 80 17.13 -11.57 -3.67
N SER A 81 17.51 -11.43 -4.94
CA SER A 81 17.88 -12.56 -5.81
C SER A 81 19.21 -13.20 -5.40
N ALA A 82 20.19 -12.39 -5.00
CA ALA A 82 21.48 -12.87 -4.50
C ALA A 82 21.32 -13.58 -3.15
N LEU A 83 20.53 -13.03 -2.23
CA LEU A 83 20.20 -13.67 -0.95
C LEU A 83 19.48 -15.00 -1.17
N TYR A 84 18.51 -15.05 -2.08
CA TYR A 84 17.84 -16.30 -2.42
C TYR A 84 18.82 -17.38 -2.89
N ALA A 85 19.70 -17.04 -3.83
CA ALA A 85 20.73 -17.97 -4.33
C ALA A 85 21.71 -18.38 -3.21
N TYR A 86 22.13 -17.44 -2.36
CA TYR A 86 23.05 -17.70 -1.26
C TYR A 86 22.47 -18.70 -0.25
N TYR A 87 21.20 -18.56 0.12
CA TYR A 87 20.55 -19.47 1.08
C TYR A 87 20.21 -20.84 0.50
N GLN A 88 20.15 -20.99 -0.83
CA GLN A 88 20.07 -22.32 -1.44
C GLN A 88 21.39 -23.08 -1.35
N VAL A 89 22.52 -22.39 -1.47
CA VAL A 89 23.85 -22.98 -1.32
C VAL A 89 24.17 -23.25 0.15
N HIS A 90 23.54 -22.53 1.07
CA HIS A 90 23.73 -22.63 2.53
C HIS A 90 22.42 -23.01 3.26
N PRO A 91 21.92 -24.25 3.08
CA PRO A 91 20.63 -24.67 3.64
C PRO A 91 20.58 -24.65 5.18
N GLU A 92 21.72 -24.76 5.86
CA GLU A 92 21.82 -24.63 7.31
C GLU A 92 21.35 -23.26 7.81
N LEU A 93 21.55 -22.20 7.01
CA LEU A 93 21.13 -20.85 7.36
C LEU A 93 19.62 -20.68 7.20
N ILE A 94 19.00 -21.33 6.21
CA ILE A 94 17.55 -21.26 6.05
C ILE A 94 16.83 -22.08 7.11
N GLU A 95 17.40 -23.20 7.53
CA GLU A 95 16.88 -24.01 8.63
C GLU A 95 16.85 -23.23 9.94
N ALA A 96 17.93 -22.51 10.28
CA ALA A 96 17.97 -21.64 11.45
C ALA A 96 16.87 -20.56 11.42
N VAL A 97 16.63 -19.95 10.25
CA VAL A 97 15.55 -18.98 10.07
C VAL A 97 14.18 -19.64 10.26
N LYS A 98 13.94 -20.82 9.67
CA LYS A 98 12.68 -21.56 9.79
C LYS A 98 12.38 -21.94 11.24
N LEU A 99 13.37 -22.45 11.97
CA LEU A 99 13.23 -22.80 13.40
C LEU A 99 12.86 -21.57 14.24
N LYS A 100 13.50 -20.43 13.98
CA LYS A 100 13.17 -19.17 14.67
C LYS A 100 11.74 -18.70 14.37
N VAL A 101 11.30 -18.77 13.11
CA VAL A 101 9.93 -18.43 12.71
C VAL A 101 8.91 -19.35 13.37
N ALA A 102 9.18 -20.66 13.39
CA ALA A 102 8.32 -21.63 14.03
C ALA A 102 8.19 -21.39 15.54
N ALA A 103 9.31 -21.10 16.21
CA ALA A 103 9.33 -20.79 17.64
C ALA A 103 8.52 -19.53 17.99
N GLU A 104 8.58 -18.49 17.15
CA GLU A 104 7.80 -17.25 17.36
C GLU A 104 6.29 -17.43 17.16
N ARG A 105 5.86 -18.44 16.39
CA ARG A 105 4.42 -18.70 16.10
C ARG A 105 3.78 -19.68 17.09
N LEU A 106 4.58 -20.38 17.88
CA LEU A 106 4.10 -21.38 18.83
C LEU A 106 4.02 -20.80 20.25
N PRO A 107 3.17 -21.38 21.13
CA PRO A 107 3.19 -21.03 22.54
C PRO A 107 4.59 -21.25 23.15
N LEU A 108 4.94 -20.45 24.16
CA LEU A 108 6.22 -20.56 24.88
C LEU A 108 6.46 -21.94 25.51
N SER A 109 5.41 -22.75 25.69
CA SER A 109 5.45 -24.12 26.20
C SER A 109 5.72 -25.18 25.14
N ALA A 110 5.89 -24.81 23.87
CA ALA A 110 6.13 -25.77 22.79
C ALA A 110 7.49 -26.47 22.91
N THR A 111 7.48 -27.77 22.68
CA THR A 111 8.70 -28.61 22.70
C THR A 111 9.55 -28.40 21.44
N ALA A 112 10.85 -28.70 21.53
CA ALA A 112 11.75 -28.61 20.38
C ALA A 112 11.28 -29.46 19.17
N ALA A 113 10.67 -30.62 19.43
CA ALA A 113 10.10 -31.48 18.39
C ALA A 113 8.92 -30.80 17.66
N GLN A 114 8.04 -30.11 18.39
CA GLN A 114 6.92 -29.36 17.79
C GLN A 114 7.44 -28.17 16.95
N VAL A 115 8.47 -27.48 17.42
CA VAL A 115 9.12 -26.39 16.67
C VAL A 115 9.74 -26.92 15.38
N ALA A 116 10.46 -28.04 15.43
CA ALA A 116 11.06 -28.66 14.24
C ALA A 116 10.00 -29.11 13.23
N GLN A 117 8.90 -29.71 13.69
CA GLN A 117 7.79 -30.12 12.83
C GLN A 117 7.12 -28.91 12.16
N ALA A 118 6.87 -27.84 12.92
CA ALA A 118 6.31 -26.61 12.38
C ALA A 118 7.26 -25.95 11.37
N ALA A 119 8.57 -25.93 11.65
CA ALA A 119 9.60 -25.39 10.76
C ALA A 119 9.66 -26.14 9.42
N ALA A 120 9.50 -27.46 9.43
CA ALA A 120 9.50 -28.30 8.23
C ALA A 120 8.33 -27.98 7.28
N GLN A 121 7.21 -27.49 7.81
CA GLN A 121 6.02 -27.15 7.02
C GLN A 121 6.05 -25.72 6.45
N LEU A 122 6.99 -24.87 6.87
CA LEU A 122 7.06 -23.48 6.44
C LEU A 122 7.42 -23.36 4.96
N GLN A 123 6.66 -22.52 4.26
CA GLN A 123 6.89 -22.14 2.87
C GLN A 123 7.74 -20.87 2.78
N PRO A 124 8.38 -20.56 1.64
CA PRO A 124 9.19 -19.35 1.47
C PRO A 124 8.47 -18.04 1.88
N ALA A 125 7.17 -17.95 1.62
CA ALA A 125 6.35 -16.80 2.01
C ALA A 125 6.21 -16.64 3.54
N ASP A 126 6.44 -17.69 4.33
CA ASP A 126 6.31 -17.64 5.79
C ASP A 126 7.55 -17.04 6.49
N TYR A 127 8.71 -17.05 5.83
CA TYR A 127 9.98 -16.66 6.44
C TYR A 127 10.79 -15.66 5.60
N GLY A 128 10.35 -15.34 4.38
CA GLY A 128 11.07 -14.48 3.43
C GLY A 128 11.50 -13.14 4.03
N ASP A 129 10.62 -12.48 4.80
CA ASP A 129 10.88 -11.19 5.44
C ASP A 129 12.05 -11.24 6.46
N LYS A 130 12.41 -12.44 6.95
CA LYS A 130 13.49 -12.62 7.94
C LYS A 130 14.85 -12.95 7.33
N VAL A 131 14.91 -13.27 6.04
CA VAL A 131 16.16 -13.69 5.37
C VAL A 131 17.19 -12.56 5.34
N MET A 132 16.78 -11.35 4.95
CA MET A 132 17.69 -10.20 4.88
C MET A 132 18.19 -9.77 6.27
N PRO A 133 17.35 -9.57 7.30
CA PRO A 133 17.82 -9.29 8.65
C PRO A 133 18.77 -10.37 9.19
N HIS A 134 18.45 -11.65 8.96
CA HIS A 134 19.32 -12.75 9.39
C HIS A 134 20.69 -12.68 8.70
N PHE A 135 20.74 -12.41 7.40
CA PHE A 135 22.01 -12.28 6.67
C PHE A 135 22.85 -11.11 7.20
N ILE A 136 22.23 -9.96 7.44
CA ILE A 136 22.92 -8.77 7.95
C ILE A 136 23.60 -9.10 9.29
N VAL A 137 22.90 -9.73 10.23
CA VAL A 137 23.47 -9.96 11.57
C VAL A 137 24.45 -11.13 11.64
N THR A 138 24.42 -12.06 10.67
CA THR A 138 25.26 -13.27 10.71
C THR A 138 26.45 -13.27 9.76
N LYS A 139 26.37 -12.56 8.63
CA LYS A 139 27.38 -12.62 7.56
C LYS A 139 28.07 -11.29 7.27
N VAL A 140 27.50 -10.16 7.68
CA VAL A 140 28.12 -8.84 7.46
C VAL A 140 29.11 -8.55 8.60
N PRO A 141 30.32 -8.04 8.29
CA PRO A 141 31.30 -7.74 9.33
C PRO A 141 30.82 -6.71 10.36
N PRO A 142 31.30 -6.79 11.61
CA PRO A 142 31.07 -5.75 12.62
C PRO A 142 31.44 -4.36 12.09
N GLY A 143 30.70 -3.33 12.48
CA GLY A 143 30.81 -1.97 11.91
C GLY A 143 29.89 -1.75 10.70
N PHE A 144 30.00 -2.58 9.65
CA PHE A 144 29.09 -2.50 8.50
C PHE A 144 27.65 -2.87 8.88
N VAL A 145 27.47 -3.82 9.80
CA VAL A 145 26.15 -4.11 10.40
C VAL A 145 25.54 -2.84 11.01
N GLY A 146 26.32 -2.08 11.79
CA GLY A 146 25.86 -0.85 12.42
C GLY A 146 25.46 0.22 11.39
N LEU A 147 26.21 0.36 10.31
CA LEU A 147 25.89 1.26 9.20
C LEU A 147 24.57 0.86 8.51
N LEU A 148 24.40 -0.43 8.21
CA LEU A 148 23.18 -0.95 7.57
C LEU A 148 21.95 -0.78 8.47
N VAL A 149 22.07 -1.11 9.76
CA VAL A 149 20.99 -0.92 10.73
C VAL A 149 20.63 0.56 10.83
N SER A 150 21.62 1.45 10.87
CA SER A 150 21.39 2.91 10.89
C SER A 150 20.68 3.40 9.63
N ALA A 151 21.07 2.90 8.45
CA ALA A 151 20.43 3.24 7.18
C ALA A 151 18.97 2.76 7.12
N ILE A 152 18.69 1.54 7.58
CA ILE A 152 17.34 0.98 7.66
C ILE A 152 16.48 1.80 8.62
N LEU A 153 17.00 2.12 9.81
CA LEU A 153 16.29 2.94 10.78
C LEU A 153 16.02 4.35 10.24
N SER A 154 16.99 4.96 9.56
CA SER A 154 16.82 6.27 8.91
C SER A 154 15.74 6.25 7.84
N ALA A 155 15.73 5.22 6.97
CA ALA A 155 14.69 5.05 5.96
C ALA A 155 13.30 4.85 6.57
N ALA A 156 13.19 4.04 7.64
CA ALA A 156 11.96 3.84 8.38
C ALA A 156 11.47 5.13 9.05
N MET A 157 12.37 5.87 9.73
CA MET A 157 12.05 7.14 10.39
C MET A 157 11.57 8.20 9.40
N SER A 158 12.15 8.28 8.19
CA SER A 158 11.69 9.21 7.16
C SER A 158 10.24 8.96 6.74
N THR A 159 9.87 7.68 6.59
CA THR A 159 8.50 7.28 6.20
C THR A 159 7.52 7.48 7.34
N ILE A 160 7.89 7.07 8.56
CA ILE A 160 7.06 7.23 9.77
C ILE A 160 6.80 8.71 10.05
N SER A 161 7.84 9.54 10.05
CA SER A 161 7.73 10.99 10.31
C SER A 161 6.78 11.66 9.31
N SER A 162 6.95 11.38 8.02
CA SER A 162 6.11 11.97 6.97
C SER A 162 4.66 11.47 7.03
N GLY A 163 4.42 10.19 7.29
CA GLY A 163 3.07 9.63 7.47
C GLY A 163 2.36 10.16 8.71
N MET A 164 3.08 10.31 9.83
CA MET A 164 2.56 10.91 11.07
C MET A 164 2.17 12.37 10.86
N ASN A 165 3.04 13.15 10.20
CA ASN A 165 2.75 14.56 9.90
C ASN A 165 1.55 14.71 8.97
N ALA A 166 1.47 13.91 7.90
CA ALA A 166 0.35 13.95 6.96
C ALA A 166 -0.98 13.62 7.65
N SER A 167 -1.01 12.56 8.47
CA SER A 167 -2.20 12.16 9.23
C SER A 167 -2.65 13.21 10.24
N ALA A 168 -1.70 13.77 11.01
CA ALA A 168 -1.99 14.83 11.97
C ALA A 168 -2.48 16.11 11.28
N THR A 169 -1.95 16.42 10.11
CA THR A 169 -2.40 17.57 9.30
C THR A 169 -3.83 17.39 8.82
N VAL A 170 -4.15 16.23 8.23
CA VAL A 170 -5.52 15.90 7.78
C VAL A 170 -6.50 15.98 8.94
N PHE A 171 -6.14 15.38 10.09
CA PHE A 171 -6.99 15.48 11.28
C PHE A 171 -7.18 16.93 11.74
N THR A 172 -6.12 17.73 11.78
CA THR A 172 -6.17 19.11 12.29
C THR A 172 -6.99 20.00 11.37
N ALA A 173 -6.68 20.03 10.07
CA ALA A 173 -7.29 20.93 9.11
C ALA A 173 -8.69 20.45 8.68
N ASP A 174 -8.83 19.18 8.31
CA ASP A 174 -10.03 18.68 7.65
C ASP A 174 -11.10 18.20 8.64
N ILE A 175 -10.70 17.84 9.87
CA ILE A 175 -11.62 17.34 10.90
C ILE A 175 -11.78 18.37 12.03
N TYR A 176 -10.71 18.69 12.74
CA TYR A 176 -10.78 19.47 13.97
C TYR A 176 -11.16 20.93 13.71
N GLU A 177 -10.43 21.62 12.85
CA GLU A 177 -10.71 23.01 12.51
C GLU A 177 -12.04 23.13 11.74
N ARG A 178 -12.31 22.21 10.82
CA ARG A 178 -13.52 22.26 9.99
C ARG A 178 -14.81 22.04 10.77
N TYR A 179 -14.85 21.08 11.69
CA TYR A 179 -16.10 20.64 12.33
C TYR A 179 -16.21 20.97 13.83
N PHE A 180 -15.08 21.05 14.56
CA PHE A 180 -15.11 21.26 16.01
C PHE A 180 -14.79 22.70 16.42
N ARG A 181 -13.78 23.32 15.80
CA ARG A 181 -13.30 24.67 16.17
C ARG A 181 -12.83 25.46 14.94
N PRO A 182 -13.75 26.07 14.19
CA PRO A 182 -13.38 26.95 13.08
C PRO A 182 -12.59 28.18 13.56
N GLY A 183 -11.60 28.61 12.77
CA GLY A 183 -10.83 29.84 13.03
C GLY A 183 -9.85 29.74 14.19
N LEU A 184 -9.12 28.62 14.29
CA LEU A 184 -8.08 28.45 15.30
C LEU A 184 -6.91 29.40 15.05
N ASP A 185 -6.44 30.05 16.11
CA ASP A 185 -5.16 30.76 16.08
C ASP A 185 -3.99 29.78 15.86
N MET A 186 -2.95 30.23 15.16
CA MET A 186 -1.81 29.43 14.72
C MET A 186 -1.17 28.63 15.88
N ARG A 187 -1.02 29.24 17.07
CA ARG A 187 -0.44 28.55 18.23
C ARG A 187 -1.29 27.36 18.68
N LYS A 188 -2.62 27.48 18.59
CA LYS A 188 -3.55 26.41 18.96
C LYS A 188 -3.58 25.34 17.87
N THR A 189 -3.55 25.73 16.61
CA THR A 189 -3.43 24.78 15.47
C THR A 189 -2.18 23.93 15.60
N LEU A 190 -1.02 24.53 15.86
CA LEU A 190 0.23 23.77 16.07
C LEU A 190 0.15 22.85 17.29
N ARG A 191 -0.53 23.26 18.36
CA ARG A 191 -0.74 22.39 19.53
C ARG A 191 -1.58 21.17 19.18
N VAL A 192 -2.67 21.35 18.44
CA VAL A 192 -3.52 20.24 17.97
C VAL A 192 -2.73 19.33 17.04
N LEU A 193 -1.94 19.89 16.12
CA LEU A 193 -1.07 19.14 15.23
C LEU A 193 -0.07 18.28 16.00
N HIS A 194 0.66 18.84 16.97
CA HIS A 194 1.62 18.08 17.78
C HIS A 194 0.96 16.97 18.61
N ILE A 195 -0.19 17.25 19.24
CA ILE A 195 -0.96 16.24 19.97
C ILE A 195 -1.40 15.13 19.00
N GLY A 196 -1.93 15.49 17.83
CA GLY A 196 -2.32 14.56 16.78
C GLY A 196 -1.15 13.68 16.34
N THR A 197 0.03 14.25 16.13
CA THR A 197 1.26 13.52 15.79
C THR A 197 1.61 12.50 16.86
N VAL A 198 1.56 12.86 18.15
CA VAL A 198 1.83 11.91 19.26
C VAL A 198 0.79 10.79 19.27
N VAL A 199 -0.49 11.11 19.13
CA VAL A 199 -1.59 10.11 19.12
C VAL A 199 -1.43 9.14 17.96
N VAL A 200 -1.20 9.63 16.73
CA VAL A 200 -0.96 8.78 15.55
C VAL A 200 0.29 7.91 15.75
N GLY A 201 1.35 8.46 16.35
CA GLY A 201 2.57 7.70 16.67
C GLY A 201 2.31 6.56 17.66
N LEU A 202 1.53 6.81 18.72
CA LEU A 202 1.16 5.78 19.70
C LEU A 202 0.26 4.70 19.08
N LEU A 203 -0.69 5.08 18.21
CA LEU A 203 -1.52 4.13 17.48
C LEU A 203 -0.68 3.29 16.49
N GLY A 204 0.26 3.92 15.80
CA GLY A 204 1.21 3.23 14.91
C GLY A 204 2.10 2.26 15.68
N MET A 205 2.60 2.64 16.85
CA MET A 205 3.36 1.76 17.74
C MET A 205 2.52 0.57 18.20
N GLY A 206 1.28 0.80 18.64
CA GLY A 206 0.35 -0.26 19.03
C GLY A 206 0.06 -1.23 17.89
N THR A 207 -0.15 -0.70 16.67
CA THR A 207 -0.35 -1.51 15.47
C THR A 207 0.90 -2.32 15.12
N GLY A 208 2.09 -1.72 15.21
CA GLY A 208 3.36 -2.42 14.99
C GLY A 208 3.58 -3.59 15.97
N ILE A 209 3.22 -3.41 17.24
CA ILE A 209 3.24 -4.49 18.25
C ILE A 209 2.22 -5.58 17.87
N ALA A 210 1.01 -5.21 17.47
CA ALA A 210 -0.02 -6.16 17.04
C ALA A 210 0.35 -6.94 15.77
N MET A 211 1.28 -6.43 14.95
CA MET A 211 1.78 -7.10 13.74
C MET A 211 2.92 -8.11 14.03
N ILE A 212 3.39 -8.24 15.28
CA ILE A 212 4.40 -9.24 15.63
C ILE A 212 3.85 -10.65 15.34
N GLY A 213 4.61 -11.43 14.56
CA GLY A 213 4.21 -12.79 14.16
C GLY A 213 3.38 -12.88 12.87
N VAL A 214 3.11 -11.75 12.21
CA VAL A 214 2.47 -11.76 10.88
C VAL A 214 3.34 -12.47 9.84
N LYS A 215 2.70 -13.13 8.86
CA LYS A 215 3.42 -13.93 7.84
C LYS A 215 4.32 -13.09 6.95
N SER A 216 3.76 -12.04 6.36
CA SER A 216 4.49 -11.05 5.59
C SER A 216 3.90 -9.67 5.84
N VAL A 217 4.75 -8.74 6.26
CA VAL A 217 4.37 -7.34 6.49
C VAL A 217 4.06 -6.66 5.15
N LEU A 218 4.80 -7.03 4.10
CA LEU A 218 4.62 -6.48 2.76
C LEU A 218 3.26 -6.85 2.15
N ASP A 219 2.84 -8.10 2.32
CA ASP A 219 1.53 -8.56 1.83
C ASP A 219 0.38 -7.82 2.51
N VAL A 220 0.46 -7.66 3.84
CA VAL A 220 -0.54 -6.91 4.61
C VAL A 220 -0.54 -5.44 4.18
N TRP A 221 0.64 -4.85 3.95
CA TRP A 221 0.75 -3.49 3.45
C TRP A 221 0.07 -3.32 2.09
N TRP A 222 0.29 -4.24 1.14
CA TRP A 222 -0.33 -4.17 -0.19
C TRP A 222 -1.85 -4.30 -0.13
N GLU A 223 -2.35 -5.18 0.74
CA GLU A 223 -3.78 -5.36 0.95
C GLU A 223 -4.44 -4.11 1.55
N LEU A 224 -3.91 -3.61 2.67
CA LEU A 224 -4.44 -2.40 3.32
C LEU A 224 -4.34 -1.17 2.40
N SER A 225 -3.19 -1.00 1.74
CA SER A 225 -3.01 0.10 0.78
C SER A 225 -4.03 0.03 -0.34
N GLY A 226 -4.27 -1.17 -0.90
CA GLY A 226 -5.25 -1.37 -1.97
C GLY A 226 -6.67 -1.00 -1.54
N ILE A 227 -7.09 -1.39 -0.34
CA ILE A 227 -8.42 -1.11 0.22
C ILE A 227 -8.66 0.40 0.36
N PHE A 228 -7.75 1.12 1.02
CA PHE A 228 -7.91 2.55 1.27
C PHE A 228 -7.72 3.38 0.00
N ALA A 229 -6.71 3.05 -0.82
CA ALA A 229 -6.45 3.75 -2.08
C ALA A 229 -7.61 3.62 -3.07
N ALA A 230 -8.31 2.47 -3.10
CA ALA A 230 -9.46 2.27 -3.98
C ALA A 230 -10.55 3.33 -3.76
N GLY A 231 -10.91 3.55 -2.50
CA GLY A 231 -11.95 4.48 -2.09
C GLY A 231 -11.58 5.92 -2.42
N MET A 232 -10.38 6.32 -2.01
CA MET A 232 -9.87 7.68 -2.19
C MET A 232 -9.69 8.03 -3.67
N LEU A 233 -9.01 7.17 -4.43
CA LEU A 233 -8.73 7.40 -5.84
C LEU A 233 -10.01 7.41 -6.68
N GLY A 234 -10.97 6.52 -6.40
CA GLY A 234 -12.24 6.46 -7.14
C GLY A 234 -13.03 7.76 -7.04
N LEU A 235 -13.15 8.30 -5.83
CA LEU A 235 -13.84 9.57 -5.59
C LEU A 235 -13.06 10.77 -6.16
N PHE A 236 -11.73 10.75 -6.03
CA PHE A 236 -10.86 11.78 -6.59
C PHE A 236 -10.98 11.86 -8.12
N LEU A 237 -10.89 10.71 -8.82
CA LEU A 237 -11.06 10.66 -10.27
C LEU A 237 -12.45 11.13 -10.69
N LEU A 238 -13.49 10.76 -9.95
CA LEU A 238 -14.85 11.23 -10.22
C LEU A 238 -14.95 12.76 -10.11
N ALA A 239 -14.34 13.36 -9.08
CA ALA A 239 -14.33 14.80 -8.87
C ALA A 239 -13.53 15.55 -9.95
N VAL A 240 -12.37 15.01 -10.36
CA VAL A 240 -11.51 15.62 -11.40
C VAL A 240 -12.14 15.53 -12.79
N VAL A 241 -12.74 14.39 -13.14
CA VAL A 241 -13.27 14.15 -14.48
C VAL A 241 -14.69 14.72 -14.64
N SER A 242 -15.54 14.62 -13.62
CA SER A 242 -16.93 15.05 -13.70
C SER A 242 -17.21 16.26 -12.81
N ARG A 243 -17.28 17.44 -13.45
CA ARG A 243 -17.69 18.70 -12.78
C ARG A 243 -19.19 18.77 -12.49
N GLN A 244 -19.96 17.77 -12.92
CA GLN A 244 -21.43 17.78 -12.85
C GLN A 244 -21.98 16.78 -11.83
N THR A 245 -21.12 15.93 -11.27
CA THR A 245 -21.48 15.01 -10.19
C THR A 245 -21.82 15.83 -8.95
N ARG A 246 -22.99 15.58 -8.37
CA ARG A 246 -23.47 16.14 -7.11
C ARG A 246 -23.23 15.15 -5.97
N ASN A 247 -23.35 15.64 -4.74
CA ASN A 247 -23.06 14.87 -3.52
C ASN A 247 -23.82 13.53 -3.43
N HIS A 248 -25.09 13.48 -3.81
CA HIS A 248 -25.90 12.25 -3.76
C HIS A 248 -25.37 11.14 -4.69
N GLU A 249 -24.94 11.48 -5.91
CA GLU A 249 -24.36 10.53 -6.87
C GLU A 249 -23.02 10.01 -6.38
N ALA A 250 -22.18 10.93 -5.88
CA ALA A 250 -20.88 10.58 -5.30
C ALA A 250 -21.02 9.71 -4.06
N LEU A 251 -21.94 10.03 -3.14
CA LEU A 251 -22.21 9.26 -1.93
C LEU A 251 -22.69 7.84 -2.28
N LEU A 252 -23.66 7.70 -3.18
CA LEU A 252 -24.19 6.40 -3.59
C LEU A 252 -23.11 5.54 -4.26
N ALA A 253 -22.34 6.12 -5.18
CA ALA A 253 -21.24 5.43 -5.84
C ALA A 253 -20.16 4.99 -4.85
N THR A 254 -19.84 5.84 -3.87
CA THR A 254 -18.87 5.53 -2.80
C THR A 254 -19.38 4.41 -1.90
N MET A 255 -20.64 4.45 -1.45
CA MET A 255 -21.22 3.38 -0.63
C MET A 255 -21.18 2.03 -1.34
N ILE A 256 -21.57 2.00 -2.62
CA ILE A 256 -21.55 0.76 -3.41
C ILE A 256 -20.10 0.29 -3.63
N GLY A 257 -19.18 1.20 -3.93
CA GLY A 257 -17.77 0.86 -4.08
C GLY A 257 -17.14 0.31 -2.81
N VAL A 258 -17.45 0.90 -1.65
CA VAL A 258 -17.01 0.39 -0.33
C VAL A 258 -17.57 -1.02 -0.09
N LEU A 259 -18.83 -1.28 -0.41
CA LEU A 259 -19.40 -2.64 -0.32
C LEU A 259 -18.67 -3.63 -1.23
N VAL A 260 -18.32 -3.24 -2.45
CA VAL A 260 -17.53 -4.07 -3.37
C VAL A 260 -16.13 -4.34 -2.83
N ILE A 261 -15.45 -3.31 -2.31
CA ILE A 261 -14.12 -3.44 -1.68
C ILE A 261 -14.20 -4.41 -0.51
N LEU A 262 -15.15 -4.22 0.41
CA LEU A 262 -15.36 -5.11 1.56
C LEU A 262 -15.66 -6.54 1.13
N TRP A 263 -16.53 -6.72 0.12
CA TRP A 263 -16.82 -8.04 -0.42
C TRP A 263 -15.58 -8.72 -1.02
N MET A 264 -14.74 -7.99 -1.77
CA MET A 264 -13.51 -8.55 -2.33
C MET A 264 -12.47 -8.87 -1.23
N THR A 265 -12.34 -8.03 -0.22
CA THR A 265 -11.42 -8.23 0.92
C THR A 265 -11.82 -9.43 1.77
N PHE A 266 -13.09 -9.54 2.17
CA PHE A 266 -13.54 -10.59 3.08
C PHE A 266 -14.03 -11.86 2.38
N SER A 267 -14.21 -11.83 1.05
CA SER A 267 -14.61 -12.99 0.23
C SER A 267 -13.84 -14.28 0.53
N PRO A 268 -12.50 -14.28 0.62
CA PRO A 268 -11.74 -15.49 0.89
C PRO A 268 -12.09 -16.15 2.25
N SER A 269 -12.61 -15.37 3.19
CA SER A 269 -12.99 -15.83 4.54
C SER A 269 -14.44 -16.36 4.60
N LEU A 270 -15.18 -16.36 3.50
CA LEU A 270 -16.56 -16.87 3.48
C LEU A 270 -16.60 -18.40 3.74
N PRO A 271 -17.58 -18.91 4.51
CA PRO A 271 -17.77 -20.34 4.73
C PRO A 271 -17.94 -21.13 3.41
N ALA A 272 -17.64 -22.44 3.45
CA ALA A 272 -17.73 -23.29 2.26
C ALA A 272 -19.14 -23.34 1.63
N SER A 273 -20.19 -23.20 2.44
CA SER A 273 -21.59 -23.10 1.95
C SER A 273 -21.86 -21.89 1.06
N LEU A 274 -21.08 -20.82 1.21
CA LEU A 274 -21.17 -19.58 0.44
C LEU A 274 -20.04 -19.45 -0.59
N ALA A 275 -19.37 -20.56 -0.95
CA ALA A 275 -18.24 -20.55 -1.89
C ALA A 275 -18.60 -19.94 -3.26
N MET A 276 -19.86 -20.05 -3.69
CA MET A 276 -20.37 -19.44 -4.93
C MET A 276 -20.25 -17.90 -4.94
N PHE A 277 -20.28 -17.27 -3.77
CA PHE A 277 -20.20 -15.81 -3.64
C PHE A 277 -18.77 -15.31 -3.44
N ARG A 278 -17.76 -16.19 -3.50
CA ARG A 278 -16.36 -15.78 -3.36
C ARG A 278 -15.90 -15.03 -4.61
N ASN A 279 -15.26 -13.89 -4.39
CA ASN A 279 -14.55 -13.16 -5.42
C ASN A 279 -13.43 -14.04 -6.02
N PRO A 280 -13.43 -14.28 -7.34
CA PRO A 280 -12.39 -15.07 -7.99
C PRO A 280 -11.11 -14.26 -8.27
N LEU A 281 -11.15 -12.93 -8.18
CA LEU A 281 -10.04 -12.06 -8.55
C LEU A 281 -8.95 -12.04 -7.48
N HIS A 282 -7.70 -11.91 -7.92
CA HIS A 282 -6.54 -11.72 -7.07
C HIS A 282 -6.69 -10.49 -6.17
N LYS A 283 -6.16 -10.54 -4.93
CA LYS A 283 -6.25 -9.45 -3.93
C LYS A 283 -5.78 -8.09 -4.47
N SER A 284 -4.76 -8.06 -5.33
CA SER A 284 -4.25 -6.83 -5.93
C SER A 284 -5.25 -6.12 -6.85
N MET A 285 -6.32 -6.80 -7.28
CA MET A 285 -7.40 -6.20 -8.07
C MET A 285 -8.38 -5.37 -7.24
N ILE A 286 -8.31 -5.42 -5.90
CA ILE A 286 -9.17 -4.61 -5.01
C ILE A 286 -9.06 -3.11 -5.34
N ILE A 287 -7.84 -2.59 -5.53
CA ILE A 287 -7.64 -1.19 -5.89
C ILE A 287 -8.26 -0.84 -7.24
N VAL A 288 -8.09 -1.72 -8.22
CA VAL A 288 -8.57 -1.53 -9.59
C VAL A 288 -10.09 -1.54 -9.64
N VAL A 289 -10.69 -2.61 -9.13
CA VAL A 289 -12.14 -2.81 -9.16
C VAL A 289 -12.85 -1.80 -8.26
N GLY A 290 -12.33 -1.54 -7.06
CA GLY A 290 -12.91 -0.56 -6.15
C GLY A 290 -12.87 0.86 -6.72
N THR A 291 -11.71 1.29 -7.27
CA THR A 291 -11.58 2.60 -7.93
C THR A 291 -12.56 2.73 -9.09
N LEU A 292 -12.56 1.74 -10.00
CA LEU A 292 -13.42 1.76 -11.18
C LEU A 292 -14.91 1.69 -10.83
N THR A 293 -15.27 0.94 -9.78
CA THR A 293 -16.67 0.87 -9.31
C THR A 293 -17.15 2.24 -8.89
N ILE A 294 -16.43 2.94 -8.00
CA ILE A 294 -16.83 4.28 -7.53
C ILE A 294 -16.84 5.27 -8.70
N PHE A 295 -15.78 5.26 -9.51
CA PHE A 295 -15.61 6.21 -10.61
C PHE A 295 -16.69 6.04 -11.69
N LEU A 296 -16.83 4.83 -12.24
CA LEU A 296 -17.74 4.56 -13.36
C LEU A 296 -19.20 4.63 -12.92
N LEU A 297 -19.54 4.15 -11.72
CA LEU A 297 -20.90 4.25 -11.20
C LEU A 297 -21.27 5.71 -10.93
N GLY A 298 -20.35 6.51 -10.40
CA GLY A 298 -20.56 7.96 -10.24
C GLY A 298 -20.82 8.68 -11.55
N LEU A 299 -20.08 8.33 -12.62
CA LEU A 299 -20.33 8.86 -13.96
C LEU A 299 -21.68 8.39 -14.53
N LEU A 300 -22.03 7.13 -14.30
CA LEU A 300 -23.29 6.54 -14.76
C LEU A 300 -24.50 7.21 -14.10
N LEU A 301 -24.48 7.35 -12.77
CA LEU A 301 -25.53 8.02 -12.00
C LEU A 301 -25.69 9.48 -12.44
N THR A 302 -24.58 10.19 -12.62
CA THR A 302 -24.58 11.57 -13.15
C THR A 302 -25.24 11.67 -14.52
N ARG A 303 -24.91 10.75 -15.44
CA ARG A 303 -25.53 10.69 -16.78
C ARG A 303 -27.02 10.39 -16.72
N PHE A 304 -27.46 9.48 -15.86
CA PHE A 304 -28.89 9.18 -15.69
C PHE A 304 -29.67 10.38 -15.17
N ARG A 305 -29.11 11.12 -14.22
CA ARG A 305 -29.73 12.36 -13.73
C ARG A 305 -29.85 13.41 -14.84
N GLN A 306 -28.78 13.64 -15.60
CA GLN A 306 -28.79 14.62 -16.70
C GLN A 306 -29.84 14.30 -17.76
N ARG A 307 -29.95 13.01 -18.15
CA ARG A 307 -30.99 12.54 -19.08
C ARG A 307 -32.39 12.80 -18.56
N ARG A 308 -32.65 12.54 -17.27
CA ARG A 308 -33.94 12.85 -16.63
C ARG A 308 -34.23 14.34 -16.55
N ALA A 309 -33.18 15.18 -16.45
CA ALA A 309 -33.30 16.62 -16.35
C ALA A 309 -33.36 17.34 -17.72
N GLY A 310 -33.32 16.62 -18.84
CA GLY A 310 -33.35 17.21 -20.19
C GLY A 310 -32.10 18.03 -20.57
N ALA A 311 -30.99 17.87 -19.84
CA ALA A 311 -29.77 18.65 -20.10
C ALA A 311 -28.98 18.04 -21.28
N PRO A 312 -28.53 18.84 -22.27
CA PRO A 312 -27.73 18.33 -23.38
C PRO A 312 -26.38 17.79 -22.88
N ALA A 313 -25.95 16.66 -23.45
CA ALA A 313 -24.63 16.07 -23.18
C ALA A 313 -23.55 16.99 -23.77
N THR A 314 -22.89 17.78 -22.93
CA THR A 314 -21.77 18.63 -23.37
C THR A 314 -20.46 17.84 -23.39
N ALA A 315 -19.64 18.10 -24.41
CA ALA A 315 -18.36 17.44 -24.67
C ALA A 315 -17.38 17.57 -23.49
N PRO A 316 -16.43 16.62 -23.32
CA PRO A 316 -15.37 16.72 -22.32
C PRO A 316 -14.54 18.00 -22.57
N ALA A 317 -14.61 18.95 -21.64
CA ALA A 317 -13.98 20.26 -21.79
C ALA A 317 -12.56 20.29 -21.18
N ALA A 318 -11.65 20.97 -21.89
CA ALA A 318 -10.24 21.13 -21.55
C ALA A 318 -9.99 21.73 -20.16
N PHE A 319 -8.91 21.26 -19.54
CA PHE A 319 -8.46 21.59 -18.19
C PHE A 319 -8.17 23.10 -18.03
N LYS A 320 -9.11 23.87 -17.50
CA LYS A 320 -8.82 25.24 -17.03
C LYS A 320 -8.11 25.15 -15.68
N GLN A 321 -6.79 25.37 -15.70
CA GLN A 321 -5.98 25.63 -14.50
C GLN A 321 -6.62 26.76 -13.70
N THR A 322 -7.23 26.42 -12.56
CA THR A 322 -7.60 27.41 -11.56
C THR A 322 -6.52 27.33 -10.50
N VAL A 323 -5.61 28.30 -10.56
CA VAL A 323 -4.55 28.51 -9.57
C VAL A 323 -5.23 29.00 -8.29
N TYR A 324 -5.04 28.28 -7.20
CA TYR A 324 -5.15 28.79 -5.83
C TYR A 324 -3.83 28.48 -5.13
#